data_AF-A0AAV1KQA0-F1
#
_entry.id   AF-A0AAV1KQA0-F1
#
_cell.length_a   1.000
_cell.length_b   1.000
_cell.length_c   1.000
_cell.angle_alpha   90.00
_cell.angle_beta   90.00
_cell.angle_gamma   90.00
#
_symmetry.space_group_name_H-M   'P 1'
#
loop_
_entity.id
_entity.type
_entity.pdbx_description
1 polymer ?
#
loop_
_entity_poly.entity_id
_entity_poly.type
_entity_poly.pdbx_seq_one_letter_code
_entity_poly.pdbx_strand_id
1 'polypeptide(L)'
;MDEIEYKLKTKNNVLIVNAIDKLISIIKSKYKPAERQRFVLENEELKFLREKCMSENTFVSLTAYQGLLALVELGVLEIGHTMSTVITLLPSAQNYSATISTMAGLLVLDLRSRLIPGQPYKCQFSLKSPQHPLISVLEKNKDAEDDVLAQMHALCTHPDYK
;
A
#
# COMPACT_ATOMS: atom_id res chain seq x y z
N MET A 1 -18.17 12.94 -5.66
CA MET A 1 -17.69 12.07 -4.55
C MET A 1 -18.75 11.01 -4.25
N ASP A 2 -20.03 11.41 -4.22
CA ASP A 2 -21.20 10.57 -3.91
C ASP A 2 -21.34 9.29 -4.75
N GLU A 3 -21.07 9.34 -6.06
CA GLU A 3 -21.12 8.15 -6.92
C GLU A 3 -20.07 7.09 -6.53
N ILE A 4 -18.85 7.53 -6.18
CA ILE A 4 -17.77 6.62 -5.75
C ILE A 4 -18.18 5.99 -4.42
N GLU A 5 -18.64 6.80 -3.48
CA GLU A 5 -19.07 6.31 -2.17
C GLU A 5 -20.24 5.32 -2.28
N TYR A 6 -21.22 5.61 -3.15
CA TYR A 6 -22.32 4.69 -3.43
C TYR A 6 -21.81 3.33 -3.93
N LYS A 7 -20.91 3.33 -4.93
CA LYS A 7 -20.35 2.09 -5.50
C LYS A 7 -19.57 1.28 -4.46
N LEU A 8 -18.83 1.94 -3.57
CA LEU A 8 -18.09 1.29 -2.49
C LEU A 8 -18.97 0.65 -1.42
N LYS A 9 -20.23 1.09 -1.27
CA LYS A 9 -21.22 0.49 -0.35
C LYS A 9 -21.93 -0.73 -0.96
N THR A 10 -21.74 -1.01 -2.25
CA THR A 10 -22.36 -2.17 -2.89
C THR A 10 -21.62 -3.46 -2.55
N LYS A 11 -22.27 -4.61 -2.74
CA LYS A 11 -21.62 -5.94 -2.68
C LYS A 11 -21.02 -6.38 -4.02
N ASN A 12 -20.97 -5.48 -5.00
CA ASN A 12 -20.49 -5.80 -6.34
C ASN A 12 -19.00 -5.41 -6.46
N ASN A 13 -18.14 -6.44 -6.46
CA ASN A 13 -16.69 -6.27 -6.55
C ASN A 13 -16.24 -5.50 -7.79
N VAL A 14 -16.92 -5.66 -8.93
CA VAL A 14 -16.61 -4.92 -10.17
C VAL A 14 -16.89 -3.43 -9.99
N LEU A 15 -17.98 -3.08 -9.29
CA LEU A 15 -18.28 -1.67 -9.00
C LEU A 15 -17.29 -1.06 -8.01
N ILE A 16 -16.81 -1.83 -7.04
CA ILE A 16 -15.77 -1.39 -6.09
C ILE A 16 -14.46 -1.09 -6.82
N VAL A 17 -13.97 -2.02 -7.65
CA VAL A 17 -12.75 -1.83 -8.46
C VAL A 17 -12.88 -0.58 -9.33
N ASN A 18 -13.96 -0.47 -10.10
CA ASN A 18 -14.20 0.69 -10.97
C ASN A 18 -14.27 2.02 -10.18
N ALA A 19 -14.79 2.00 -8.95
CA ALA A 19 -14.86 3.18 -8.10
C ALA A 19 -13.46 3.62 -7.62
N ILE A 20 -12.61 2.66 -7.22
CA ILE A 20 -11.22 2.93 -6.84
C ILE A 20 -10.39 3.37 -8.05
N ASP A 21 -10.54 2.75 -9.21
CA ASP A 21 -9.85 3.17 -10.44
C ASP A 21 -10.21 4.60 -10.85
N LYS A 22 -11.50 4.94 -10.74
CA LYS A 22 -11.98 6.31 -10.96
C LYS A 22 -11.37 7.27 -9.94
N LEU A 23 -11.27 6.88 -8.68
CA LEU A 23 -10.66 7.68 -7.62
C LEU A 23 -9.16 7.92 -7.88
N ILE A 24 -8.40 6.89 -8.24
CA ILE A 24 -6.99 6.97 -8.62
C ILE A 24 -6.81 7.95 -9.80
N SER A 25 -7.68 7.84 -10.80
CA SER A 25 -7.65 8.72 -11.98
C SER A 25 -7.88 10.19 -11.61
N ILE A 26 -8.83 10.46 -10.70
CA ILE A 26 -9.07 11.82 -10.18
C ILE A 26 -7.84 12.34 -9.43
N ILE A 27 -7.28 11.55 -8.51
CA ILE A 27 -6.07 11.91 -7.75
C ILE A 27 -4.92 12.25 -8.71
N LYS A 28 -4.64 11.37 -9.68
CA LYS A 28 -3.60 11.59 -10.68
C LYS A 28 -3.82 12.86 -11.50
N SER A 29 -5.06 13.13 -11.92
CA SER A 29 -5.39 14.32 -12.73
C SER A 29 -5.14 15.65 -11.99
N LYS A 30 -5.27 15.64 -10.66
CA LYS A 30 -5.04 16.81 -9.80
C LYS A 30 -3.58 16.96 -9.38
N TYR A 31 -2.77 15.92 -9.53
CA TYR A 31 -1.39 15.90 -9.07
C TYR A 31 -0.48 16.78 -9.92
N LYS A 32 0.35 17.59 -9.25
CA LYS A 32 1.43 18.37 -9.87
C LYS A 32 2.75 18.03 -9.16
N PRO A 33 3.80 17.58 -9.88
CA PRO A 33 5.06 17.17 -9.25
C PRO A 33 5.69 18.22 -8.33
N ALA A 34 5.66 19.49 -8.73
CA ALA A 34 6.21 20.60 -7.95
C ALA A 34 5.51 20.83 -6.59
N GLU A 35 4.32 20.27 -6.39
CA GLU A 35 3.49 20.50 -5.20
C GLU A 35 3.28 19.21 -4.39
N ARG A 36 4.10 18.16 -4.62
CA ARG A 36 3.89 16.82 -4.04
C ARG A 36 3.65 16.86 -2.53
N GLN A 37 4.51 17.54 -1.77
CA GLN A 37 4.39 17.58 -0.31
C GLN A 37 3.05 18.16 0.16
N ARG A 38 2.61 19.27 -0.45
CA ARG A 38 1.31 19.88 -0.18
C ARG A 38 0.17 18.97 -0.62
N PHE A 39 0.25 18.43 -1.84
CA PHE A 39 -0.76 17.56 -2.42
C PHE A 39 -1.04 16.34 -1.55
N VAL A 40 0.01 15.69 -1.05
CA VAL A 40 -0.09 14.49 -0.22
C VAL A 40 -0.79 14.74 1.13
N LEU A 41 -0.73 15.97 1.65
CA LEU A 41 -1.35 16.36 2.91
C LEU A 41 -2.77 16.90 2.73
N GLU A 42 -3.02 17.65 1.66
CA GLU A 42 -4.25 18.43 1.50
C GLU A 42 -5.27 17.80 0.55
N ASN A 43 -4.87 16.86 -0.32
CA ASN A 43 -5.80 16.29 -1.29
C ASN A 43 -6.86 15.39 -0.62
N GLU A 44 -8.12 15.83 -0.68
CA GLU A 44 -9.26 15.13 -0.07
C GLU A 44 -9.52 13.74 -0.67
N GLU A 45 -9.30 13.56 -1.98
CA GLU A 45 -9.48 12.24 -2.61
C GLU A 45 -8.44 11.21 -2.14
N LEU A 46 -7.20 11.64 -1.93
CA LEU A 46 -6.15 10.82 -1.36
C LEU A 46 -6.41 10.50 0.12
N LYS A 47 -6.91 11.47 0.90
CA LYS A 47 -7.36 11.21 2.28
C LYS A 47 -8.47 10.16 2.29
N PHE A 48 -9.48 10.33 1.44
CA PHE A 48 -10.57 9.37 1.29
C PHE A 48 -10.08 7.97 0.90
N LEU A 49 -9.11 7.86 -0.02
CA LEU A 49 -8.52 6.56 -0.37
C LEU A 49 -7.83 5.90 0.84
N ARG A 50 -7.07 6.67 1.63
CA ARG A 50 -6.43 6.18 2.87
C ARG A 50 -7.45 5.72 3.89
N GLU A 51 -8.57 6.42 4.05
CA GLU A 51 -9.67 6.01 4.91
C GLU A 51 -10.27 4.67 4.47
N LYS A 52 -10.41 4.43 3.16
CA LYS A 52 -10.94 3.16 2.64
C LYS A 52 -10.02 1.97 2.87
N CYS A 53 -8.72 2.18 3.10
CA CYS A 53 -7.83 1.11 3.55
C CYS A 53 -8.25 0.52 4.90
N MET A 54 -8.94 1.29 5.75
CA MET A 54 -9.46 0.85 7.06
C MET A 54 -10.91 0.37 6.99
N SER A 55 -11.47 0.15 5.80
CA SER A 55 -12.86 -0.33 5.67
C SER A 55 -13.04 -1.73 6.26
N GLU A 56 -14.16 -1.95 6.95
CA GLU A 56 -14.61 -3.28 7.41
C GLU A 56 -14.91 -4.22 6.24
N ASN A 57 -15.25 -3.68 5.07
CA ASN A 57 -15.36 -4.48 3.86
C ASN A 57 -13.95 -4.80 3.37
N THR A 58 -13.55 -6.06 3.55
CA THR A 58 -12.20 -6.56 3.22
C THR A 58 -11.81 -6.32 1.77
N PHE A 59 -12.76 -6.40 0.83
CA PHE A 59 -12.51 -6.16 -0.59
C PHE A 59 -12.32 -4.66 -0.89
N VAL A 60 -13.07 -3.77 -0.22
CA VAL A 60 -12.86 -2.32 -0.32
C VAL A 60 -11.48 -1.95 0.25
N SER A 61 -11.13 -2.47 1.43
CA SER A 61 -9.83 -2.28 2.05
C SER A 61 -8.69 -2.75 1.14
N LEU A 62 -8.78 -3.98 0.61
CA LEU A 62 -7.80 -4.54 -0.32
C LEU A 62 -7.62 -3.67 -1.57
N THR A 63 -8.73 -3.29 -2.21
CA THR A 63 -8.69 -2.51 -3.45
C THR A 63 -8.14 -1.10 -3.19
N ALA A 64 -8.47 -0.48 -2.05
CA ALA A 64 -7.93 0.82 -1.67
C ALA A 64 -6.40 0.78 -1.44
N TYR A 65 -5.93 -0.28 -0.78
CA TYR A 65 -4.51 -0.55 -0.59
C TYR A 65 -3.76 -0.75 -1.92
N GLN A 66 -4.34 -1.51 -2.85
CA GLN A 66 -3.82 -1.63 -4.21
C GLN A 66 -3.79 -0.28 -4.94
N GLY A 67 -4.78 0.57 -4.71
CA GLY A 67 -4.80 1.94 -5.24
C GLY A 67 -3.68 2.83 -4.71
N LEU A 68 -3.29 2.69 -3.43
CA LEU A 68 -2.10 3.37 -2.90
C LEU A 68 -0.84 2.91 -3.61
N LEU A 69 -0.68 1.60 -3.82
CA LEU A 69 0.47 1.04 -4.53
C LEU A 69 0.53 1.55 -5.98
N ALA A 70 -0.61 1.55 -6.68
CA ALA A 70 -0.70 2.07 -8.05
C ALA A 70 -0.30 3.56 -8.13
N LEU A 71 -0.69 4.38 -7.14
CA LEU A 71 -0.27 5.79 -7.10
C LEU A 71 1.24 5.96 -6.88
N VAL A 72 1.90 5.01 -6.20
CA VAL A 72 3.37 4.99 -6.08
C VAL A 72 4.01 4.64 -7.43
N GLU A 73 3.52 3.60 -8.10
CA GLU A 73 4.02 3.20 -9.43
C GLU A 73 3.82 4.29 -10.49
N LEU A 74 2.74 5.07 -10.37
CA LEU A 74 2.45 6.23 -11.21
C LEU A 74 3.29 7.47 -10.87
N GLY A 75 4.15 7.41 -9.84
CA GLY A 75 5.01 8.51 -9.40
C GLY A 75 4.27 9.65 -8.67
N VAL A 76 3.00 9.44 -8.31
CA VAL A 76 2.19 10.42 -7.55
C VAL A 76 2.62 10.43 -6.09
N LEU A 77 2.83 9.25 -5.51
CA LEU A 77 3.28 9.05 -4.13
C LEU A 77 4.71 8.54 -4.07
N GLU A 78 5.42 8.88 -2.99
CA GLU A 78 6.76 8.35 -2.72
C GLU A 78 6.69 7.05 -1.91
N ILE A 79 7.59 6.11 -2.20
CA ILE A 79 7.61 4.79 -1.56
C ILE A 79 7.76 4.92 -0.05
N GLY A 80 8.73 5.71 0.43
CA GLY A 80 9.00 5.90 1.85
C GLY A 80 7.83 6.53 2.60
N HIS A 81 7.25 7.61 2.08
CA HIS A 81 6.09 8.26 2.71
C HIS A 81 4.85 7.35 2.71
N THR A 82 4.64 6.58 1.64
CA THR A 82 3.54 5.62 1.56
C THR A 82 3.75 4.48 2.56
N MET A 83 4.96 3.95 2.69
CA MET A 83 5.30 2.95 3.71
C MET A 83 5.02 3.48 5.13
N SER A 84 5.44 4.71 5.44
CA SER A 84 5.11 5.34 6.73
C SER A 84 3.61 5.44 6.93
N THR A 85 2.85 5.85 5.90
CA THR A 85 1.38 5.91 5.97
C THR A 85 0.79 4.53 6.28
N VAL A 86 1.20 3.48 5.57
CA VAL A 86 0.69 2.12 5.79
C VAL A 86 1.03 1.62 7.21
N ILE A 87 2.24 1.90 7.72
CA ILE A 87 2.61 1.59 9.11
C ILE A 87 1.69 2.32 10.10
N THR A 88 1.35 3.59 9.87
CA THR A 88 0.44 4.33 10.76
C THR A 88 -0.99 3.80 10.74
N LEU A 89 -1.40 3.11 9.67
CA LEU A 89 -2.74 2.51 9.56
C LEU A 89 -2.84 1.14 10.28
N LEU A 90 -1.71 0.50 10.62
CA LEU A 90 -1.70 -0.83 11.26
C LEU A 90 -2.63 -0.95 12.48
N PRO A 91 -2.65 -0.02 13.45
CA PRO A 91 -3.51 -0.15 14.63
C PRO A 91 -5.01 -0.19 14.31
N SER A 92 -5.41 0.28 13.13
CA SER A 92 -6.81 0.34 12.67
C SER A 92 -7.07 -0.60 11.49
N ALA A 93 -6.09 -1.45 11.13
CA ALA A 93 -6.22 -2.35 10.01
C ALA A 93 -7.26 -3.44 10.30
N GLN A 94 -8.30 -3.48 9.47
CA GLN A 94 -9.31 -4.56 9.46
C GLN A 94 -8.89 -5.74 8.57
N ASN A 95 -7.90 -5.53 7.70
CA ASN A 95 -7.41 -6.50 6.75
C ASN A 95 -5.86 -6.52 6.75
N TYR A 96 -5.29 -7.37 7.60
CA TYR A 96 -3.83 -7.51 7.73
C TYR A 96 -3.20 -8.09 6.46
N SER A 97 -3.84 -9.06 5.81
CA SER A 97 -3.38 -9.62 4.53
C SER A 97 -3.21 -8.53 3.44
N ALA A 98 -4.17 -7.62 3.29
CA ALA A 98 -4.06 -6.48 2.36
C ALA A 98 -2.95 -5.50 2.76
N THR A 99 -2.79 -5.26 4.05
CA THR A 99 -1.75 -4.38 4.59
C THR A 99 -0.35 -4.97 4.32
N ILE A 100 -0.17 -6.26 4.62
CA ILE A 100 1.07 -7.02 4.43
C ILE A 100 1.46 -7.10 2.96
N SER A 101 0.52 -7.44 2.07
CA SER A 101 0.79 -7.51 0.63
C SER A 101 1.16 -6.14 0.05
N THR A 102 0.55 -5.06 0.53
CA THR A 102 0.92 -3.69 0.14
C THR A 102 2.30 -3.30 0.63
N MET A 103 2.64 -3.61 1.89
CA MET A 103 3.99 -3.40 2.42
C MET A 103 5.02 -4.19 1.61
N ALA A 104 4.73 -5.45 1.27
CA ALA A 104 5.59 -6.26 0.43
C ALA A 104 5.80 -5.64 -0.96
N GLY A 105 4.73 -5.16 -1.61
CA GLY A 105 4.82 -4.44 -2.89
C GLY A 105 5.71 -3.21 -2.79
N LEU A 106 5.53 -2.38 -1.76
CA LEU A 106 6.38 -1.21 -1.52
C LEU A 106 7.84 -1.58 -1.25
N LEU A 107 8.10 -2.66 -0.49
CA LEU A 107 9.45 -3.17 -0.25
C LEU A 107 10.14 -3.64 -1.53
N VAL A 108 9.40 -4.29 -2.43
CA VAL A 108 9.92 -4.70 -3.75
C VAL A 108 10.24 -3.48 -4.61
N LEU A 109 9.36 -2.47 -4.65
CA LEU A 109 9.62 -1.22 -5.38
C LEU A 109 10.85 -0.49 -4.83
N ASP A 110 10.99 -0.42 -3.50
CA ASP A 110 12.14 0.19 -2.82
C ASP A 110 13.44 -0.59 -3.02
N LEU A 111 13.36 -1.92 -3.07
CA LEU A 111 14.51 -2.75 -3.42
C LEU A 111 14.95 -2.44 -4.86
N ARG A 112 14.02 -2.50 -5.81
CA ARG A 112 14.29 -2.24 -7.24
C ARG A 112 14.91 -0.87 -7.49
N SER A 113 14.47 0.17 -6.78
CA SER A 113 15.00 1.54 -6.94
C SER A 113 16.45 1.71 -6.46
N ARG A 114 16.97 0.76 -5.66
CA ARG A 114 18.31 0.81 -5.06
C ARG A 114 19.28 -0.24 -5.57
N LEU A 115 18.79 -1.22 -6.32
CA LEU A 115 19.67 -2.19 -6.96
C LEU A 115 20.53 -1.49 -8.02
N ILE A 116 21.84 -1.49 -7.78
CA ILE A 116 22.84 -0.98 -8.72
C ILE A 116 23.49 -2.19 -9.39
N PRO A 117 23.48 -2.28 -10.74
CA PRO A 117 24.14 -3.37 -11.45
C PRO A 117 25.60 -3.54 -11.01
N GLY A 118 25.98 -4.77 -10.68
CA GLY A 118 27.34 -5.11 -10.25
C GLY A 118 27.67 -4.81 -8.78
N GLN A 119 26.75 -4.22 -8.00
CA GLN A 119 26.93 -4.04 -6.57
C GLN A 119 26.17 -5.11 -5.77
N PRO A 120 26.76 -5.64 -4.68
CA PRO A 120 26.04 -6.54 -3.81
C PRO A 120 24.89 -5.80 -3.12
N TYR A 121 23.77 -6.49 -2.95
CA TYR A 121 22.66 -5.99 -2.16
C TYR A 121 23.09 -5.75 -0.70
N LYS A 122 22.71 -4.61 -0.15
CA LYS A 122 22.83 -4.29 1.27
C LYS A 122 21.46 -4.07 1.86
N CYS A 123 21.07 -4.92 2.82
CA CYS A 123 19.83 -4.74 3.56
C CYS A 123 19.85 -3.42 4.35
N GLN A 124 18.80 -2.63 4.21
CA GLN A 124 18.66 -1.37 4.97
C GLN A 124 18.11 -1.58 6.37
N PHE A 125 17.46 -2.72 6.62
CA PHE A 125 16.70 -2.96 7.83
C PHE A 125 17.52 -3.69 8.88
N SER A 126 17.18 -3.44 10.14
CA SER A 126 17.64 -4.18 11.30
C SER A 126 16.45 -4.67 12.12
N LEU A 127 16.72 -5.33 13.25
CA LEU A 127 15.66 -5.74 14.19
C LEU A 127 15.06 -4.56 14.98
N LYS A 128 15.75 -3.40 15.03
CA LYS A 128 15.36 -2.26 15.87
C LYS A 128 15.19 -0.95 15.10
N SER A 129 16.28 -0.40 14.54
CA SER A 129 16.21 0.86 13.79
C SER A 129 17.21 0.86 12.63
N PRO A 130 16.78 1.13 11.39
CA PRO A 130 15.38 1.15 10.96
C PRO A 130 14.81 -0.29 10.97
N GLN A 131 13.68 -0.51 11.64
CA GLN A 131 13.04 -1.83 11.75
C GLN A 131 12.44 -2.26 10.41
N HIS A 132 12.48 -3.56 10.10
CA HIS A 132 11.77 -4.09 8.93
C HIS A 132 10.23 -3.92 9.09
N PRO A 133 9.49 -3.40 8.11
CA PRO A 133 8.05 -3.13 8.24
C PRO A 133 7.21 -4.34 8.64
N LEU A 134 7.55 -5.54 8.17
CA LEU A 134 6.85 -6.77 8.56
C LEU A 134 7.07 -7.13 10.05
N ILE A 135 8.16 -6.70 10.69
CA ILE A 135 8.32 -6.86 12.14
C ILE A 135 7.31 -5.96 12.86
N SER A 136 7.11 -4.72 12.37
CA SER A 136 6.11 -3.81 12.93
C SER A 136 4.68 -4.35 12.82
N VAL A 137 4.39 -5.15 11.77
CA VAL A 137 3.12 -5.89 11.66
C VAL A 137 2.97 -6.88 12.82
N LEU A 138 3.97 -7.74 13.03
CA LEU A 138 3.94 -8.78 14.07
C LEU A 138 3.91 -8.21 15.50
N GLU A 139 4.56 -7.06 15.71
CA GLU A 139 4.48 -6.34 16.99
C GLU A 139 3.08 -5.80 17.28
N LYS A 140 2.30 -5.47 16.24
CA LYS A 140 0.92 -4.96 16.37
C LYS A 140 -0.13 -6.06 16.40
N ASN A 141 0.05 -7.10 15.61
CA ASN A 141 -0.85 -8.24 15.57
C ASN A 141 -0.05 -9.53 15.38
N LYS A 142 0.06 -10.31 16.47
CA LYS A 142 0.75 -11.60 16.43
C LYS A 142 -0.01 -12.65 15.63
N ASP A 143 -1.33 -12.52 15.53
CA ASP A 143 -2.16 -13.47 14.79
C ASP A 143 -1.98 -13.35 13.27
N ALA A 144 -1.24 -12.33 12.80
CA ALA A 144 -0.88 -12.15 11.39
C ALA A 144 0.40 -12.92 10.99
N GLU A 145 0.95 -13.78 11.85
CA GLU A 145 2.17 -14.56 11.57
C GLU A 145 2.06 -15.40 10.29
N ASP A 146 0.94 -16.13 10.13
CA ASP A 146 0.71 -16.96 8.95
C ASP A 146 0.63 -16.12 7.66
N ASP A 147 -0.01 -14.95 7.72
CA ASP A 147 -0.09 -14.02 6.58
C ASP A 147 1.30 -13.50 6.19
N VAL A 148 2.12 -13.14 7.17
CA VAL A 148 3.51 -12.70 6.95
C VAL A 148 4.33 -13.82 6.34
N LEU A 149 4.24 -15.04 6.87
CA LEU A 149 4.97 -16.20 6.36
C LEU A 149 4.55 -16.54 4.93
N ALA A 150 3.24 -16.54 4.65
CA ALA A 150 2.71 -16.77 3.31
C ALA A 150 3.22 -15.73 2.31
N GLN A 151 3.23 -14.44 2.70
CA GLN A 151 3.75 -13.37 1.86
C GLN A 151 5.25 -13.51 1.60
N MET A 152 6.04 -13.86 2.61
CA MET A 152 7.48 -14.12 2.46
C MET A 152 7.73 -15.32 1.54
N HIS A 153 6.97 -16.40 1.71
CA HIS A 153 7.09 -17.57 0.85
C HIS A 153 6.76 -17.24 -0.62
N ALA A 154 5.70 -16.47 -0.86
CA ALA A 154 5.32 -16.02 -2.20
C ALA A 154 6.41 -15.17 -2.85
N LEU A 155 7.08 -14.30 -2.08
CA LEU A 155 8.23 -13.55 -2.58
C LEU A 155 9.40 -14.46 -2.94
N CYS A 156 9.75 -15.42 -2.08
CA CYS A 156 10.90 -16.31 -2.32
C CYS A 156 10.68 -17.32 -3.45
N THR A 157 9.42 -17.64 -3.78
CA THR A 157 9.04 -18.63 -4.79
C THR A 157 8.44 -18.02 -6.05
N HIS A 158 8.61 -16.70 -6.24
CA HIS A 158 8.03 -15.98 -7.36
C HIS A 158 8.43 -16.60 -8.72
N PRO A 159 7.48 -16.84 -9.65
CA PRO A 159 7.76 -17.50 -10.93
C PRO A 159 8.88 -16.84 -11.74
N ASP A 160 8.98 -15.51 -11.69
CA ASP A 160 10.00 -14.73 -12.39
C ASP A 160 11.45 -15.02 -11.94
N TYR A 161 11.64 -15.79 -10.85
CA TYR A 161 12.96 -16.14 -10.33
C TYR A 161 13.44 -17.52 -10.78
N LYS A 162 12.68 -18.21 -11.63
CA LYS A 162 13.04 -19.52 -12.22
C LYS A 162 13.48 -19.40 -13.67
#